data_AF-A0A957N631-F1
#
_entry.id   AF-A0A957N631-F1
#
_cell.length_a   1.000
_cell.length_b   1.000
_cell.length_c   1.000
_cell.angle_alpha   90.00
_cell.angle_beta   90.00
_cell.angle_gamma   90.00
#
_symmetry.space_group_name_H-M   'P 1'
#
loop_
_entity.id
_entity.type
_entity.pdbx_description
1 polymer ?
#
loop_
_entity_poly.entity_id
_entity_poly.type
_entity_poly.pdbx_seq_one_letter_code
_entity_poly.pdbx_strand_id
1 'polypeptide(L)'
;LDVGLYYYPELPLAIDAVRQIAAGIATAGNLTVTDFYEWGAWVNGGAWIHTAAGKVDFLYRNLAQVSRTIAEAQQGITHHDYGQQPAYGFYSVIYLAETQVCMPLWDPAGVIADLKAQVAAYPPRLKEQVVVDSLWSAEFTLLFARDYAAKGDVYNTVGCLTRVATNLTQALFALNERYFIRDKQVMAALAAFALLPDGYVSRLEAVLANPGATADALRATVADITALWADVVALPGVDYAPRFRV
;
A
#
# COMPACT_ATOMS: atom_id res chain seq x y z
N LEU A 1 -1.59 17.44 7.32
CA LEU A 1 -0.19 17.73 6.92
C LEU A 1 0.66 16.72 7.65
N ASP A 2 1.54 16.03 6.94
CA ASP A 2 2.36 14.98 7.55
C ASP A 2 3.82 15.45 7.59
N VAL A 3 4.45 15.38 8.76
CA VAL A 3 5.83 15.81 9.01
C VAL A 3 6.63 14.58 9.48
N GLY A 4 7.52 14.10 8.62
CA GLY A 4 8.42 13.00 8.95
C GLY A 4 9.55 13.45 9.88
N LEU A 5 9.64 12.84 11.05
CA LEU A 5 10.76 13.00 11.99
C LEU A 5 11.70 11.80 11.84
N TYR A 6 12.72 11.98 11.01
CA TYR A 6 13.72 10.96 10.75
C TYR A 6 14.76 10.93 11.88
N TYR A 7 15.07 9.74 12.36
CA TYR A 7 16.03 9.54 13.44
C TYR A 7 16.89 8.29 13.22
N TYR A 8 18.09 8.31 13.78
CA TYR A 8 18.94 7.14 13.91
C TYR A 8 18.57 6.39 15.19
N PRO A 9 18.44 5.06 15.19
CA PRO A 9 18.05 4.31 16.39
C PRO A 9 19.05 4.45 17.54
N GLU A 10 20.33 4.67 17.25
CA GLU A 10 21.39 4.98 18.21
C GLU A 10 21.29 6.38 18.83
N LEU A 11 20.54 7.29 18.20
CA LEU A 11 20.29 8.66 18.63
C LEU A 11 18.79 8.98 18.51
N PRO A 12 17.94 8.35 19.34
CA PRO A 12 16.49 8.45 19.21
C PRO A 12 15.96 9.85 19.54
N LEU A 13 14.77 10.15 19.04
CA LEU A 13 14.01 11.34 19.42
C LEU A 13 13.69 11.30 20.93
N ALA A 14 13.80 12.46 21.59
CA ALA A 14 13.27 12.62 22.94
C ALA A 14 11.74 12.79 22.87
N ILE A 15 10.97 11.74 23.15
CA ILE A 15 9.51 11.74 23.03
C ILE A 15 8.86 12.81 23.90
N ASP A 16 9.40 13.10 25.09
CA ASP A 16 8.91 14.19 25.94
C ASP A 16 9.04 15.56 25.27
N ALA A 17 10.13 15.80 24.52
CA ALA A 17 10.30 17.03 23.76
C ALA A 17 9.30 17.11 22.60
N VAL A 18 9.07 15.99 21.90
CA VAL A 18 8.01 15.91 20.87
C VAL A 18 6.66 16.25 21.47
N ARG A 19 6.34 15.72 22.66
CA ARG A 19 5.08 15.98 23.36
C ARG A 19 4.92 17.44 23.72
N GLN A 20 5.97 18.08 24.24
CA GLN A 20 5.97 19.51 24.56
C GLN A 20 5.76 20.37 23.31
N ILE A 21 6.46 20.09 22.20
CA ILE A 21 6.31 20.81 20.94
C ILE A 21 4.89 20.65 20.38
N ALA A 22 4.39 19.41 20.34
CA ALA A 22 3.07 19.12 19.84
C ALA A 22 1.97 19.79 20.67
N ALA A 23 2.10 19.81 22.01
CA ALA A 23 1.18 20.52 22.89
C ALA A 23 1.18 22.04 22.67
N GLY A 24 2.34 22.62 22.34
CA GLY A 24 2.46 24.06 22.04
C GLY A 24 1.71 24.52 20.80
N ILE A 25 1.43 23.61 19.85
CA ILE A 25 0.70 23.93 18.60
C ILE A 25 -0.71 23.34 18.55
N ALA A 26 -1.08 22.48 19.51
CA ALA A 26 -2.38 21.85 19.56
C ALA A 26 -3.47 22.82 20.05
N THR A 27 -4.65 22.72 19.46
CA THR A 27 -5.89 23.20 20.09
C THR A 27 -6.24 22.30 21.27
N ALA A 28 -6.77 22.88 22.34
CA ALA A 28 -6.95 22.22 23.63
C ALA A 28 -7.59 20.82 23.52
N GLY A 29 -6.92 19.82 24.12
CA GLY A 29 -7.44 18.47 24.33
C GLY A 29 -7.31 17.48 23.17
N ASN A 30 -6.90 17.91 21.98
CA ASN A 30 -6.86 17.06 20.79
C ASN A 30 -5.43 16.76 20.34
N LEU A 31 -4.69 16.07 21.21
CA LEU A 31 -3.31 15.65 20.99
C LEU A 31 -3.15 14.18 21.40
N THR A 32 -2.58 13.37 20.52
CA THR A 32 -2.08 12.03 20.84
C THR A 32 -0.61 11.99 20.49
N VAL A 33 0.24 11.53 21.39
CA VAL A 33 1.67 11.31 21.14
C VAL A 33 1.98 9.91 21.64
N THR A 34 2.64 9.12 20.80
CA THR A 34 3.01 7.75 21.11
C THR A 34 4.49 7.60 21.35
N ASP A 35 4.85 6.51 22.04
CA ASP A 35 6.21 6.02 22.08
C ASP A 35 6.57 5.27 20.78
N PHE A 36 7.83 4.85 20.66
CA PHE A 36 8.29 4.16 19.45
C PHE A 36 7.54 2.84 19.22
N TYR A 37 7.08 2.66 17.98
CA TYR A 37 6.39 1.47 17.45
C TYR A 37 5.04 1.12 18.11
N GLU A 38 4.44 2.02 18.90
CA GLU A 38 3.09 1.78 19.42
C GLU A 38 2.01 1.76 18.31
N TRP A 39 2.32 2.33 17.13
CA TRP A 39 1.47 2.24 15.93
C TRP A 39 1.82 1.03 15.03
N GLY A 40 2.64 0.10 15.53
CA GLY A 40 3.05 -1.15 14.88
C GLY A 40 4.44 -1.10 14.25
N ALA A 41 4.84 -2.18 13.56
CA ALA A 41 6.21 -2.39 13.07
C ALA A 41 6.65 -1.42 11.96
N TRP A 42 5.72 -0.96 11.13
CA TRP A 42 5.97 -0.11 9.96
C TRP A 42 5.59 1.36 10.13
N VAL A 43 4.87 1.71 11.20
CA VAL A 43 4.62 3.09 11.60
C VAL A 43 5.20 3.24 12.99
N ASN A 44 6.41 3.79 13.06
CA ASN A 44 7.27 3.77 14.24
C ASN A 44 6.76 4.65 15.40
N GLY A 45 5.51 5.12 15.39
CA GLY A 45 4.94 6.10 16.31
C GLY A 45 4.86 7.50 15.71
N GLY A 46 4.42 8.44 16.54
CA GLY A 46 4.21 9.81 16.08
C GLY A 46 3.38 10.65 17.02
N ALA A 47 2.84 11.73 16.45
CA ALA A 47 1.84 12.56 17.10
C ALA A 47 0.70 12.90 16.14
N TRP A 48 -0.55 12.80 16.60
CA TRP A 48 -1.71 13.37 15.92
C TRP A 48 -2.11 14.66 16.62
N ILE A 49 -2.10 15.75 15.87
CA ILE A 49 -2.21 17.09 16.40
C ILE A 49 -3.34 17.80 15.65
N HIS A 50 -4.36 18.24 16.38
CA HIS A 50 -5.34 19.16 15.82
C HIS A 50 -4.89 20.59 16.12
N THR A 51 -4.66 21.38 15.07
CA THR A 51 -4.29 22.79 15.17
C THR A 51 -5.44 23.67 14.67
N ALA A 52 -5.35 24.98 14.88
CA ALA A 52 -6.33 25.93 14.33
C ALA A 52 -6.42 25.89 12.80
N ALA A 53 -5.36 25.45 12.10
CA ALA A 53 -5.30 25.32 10.65
C ALA A 53 -5.68 23.92 10.14
N GLY A 54 -5.94 22.96 11.03
CA GLY A 54 -6.30 21.58 10.68
C GLY A 54 -5.37 20.53 11.29
N LYS A 55 -5.47 19.29 10.78
CA LYS A 55 -4.73 18.12 11.28
C LYS A 55 -3.27 18.14 10.82
N VAL A 56 -2.35 17.98 11.78
CA VAL A 56 -0.91 17.77 11.57
C VAL A 56 -0.52 16.44 12.20
N ASP A 57 0.18 15.61 11.45
CA ASP A 57 0.69 14.32 11.90
C ASP A 57 2.22 14.37 11.93
N PHE A 58 2.82 14.13 13.09
CA PHE A 58 4.25 13.82 13.17
C PHE A 58 4.40 12.31 12.98
N LEU A 59 5.29 11.89 12.09
CA LEU A 59 5.54 10.49 11.79
C LEU A 59 7.00 10.17 12.12
N TYR A 60 7.23 9.31 13.10
CA TYR A 60 8.59 8.87 13.40
C TYR A 60 9.07 7.93 12.29
N ARG A 61 10.31 8.13 11.83
CA ARG A 61 10.92 7.32 10.77
C ARG A 61 12.32 6.91 11.15
N ASN A 62 12.49 5.61 11.43
CA ASN A 62 13.79 5.03 11.71
C ASN A 62 14.60 4.95 10.42
N LEU A 63 15.69 5.71 10.31
CA LEU A 63 16.55 5.76 9.13
C LEU A 63 17.19 4.41 8.80
N ALA A 64 17.52 3.60 9.82
CA ALA A 64 18.07 2.26 9.59
C ALA A 64 17.04 1.31 8.97
N GLN A 65 15.76 1.44 9.35
CA GLN A 65 14.67 0.67 8.75
C GLN A 65 14.39 1.16 7.33
N VAL A 66 14.29 2.47 7.10
CA VAL A 66 14.09 3.04 5.76
C VAL A 66 15.19 2.60 4.80
N SER A 67 16.45 2.72 5.20
CA SER A 67 17.61 2.32 4.39
C SER A 67 17.58 0.83 4.06
N ARG A 68 17.22 -0.02 5.03
CA ARG A 68 17.09 -1.46 4.82
C ARG A 68 15.96 -1.78 3.84
N THR A 69 14.79 -1.17 4.02
CA THR A 69 13.64 -1.38 3.13
C THR A 69 13.95 -0.98 1.69
N ILE A 70 14.68 0.12 1.49
CA ILE A 70 15.14 0.52 0.15
C ILE A 70 16.12 -0.52 -0.42
N ALA A 71 17.11 -0.96 0.37
CA ALA A 71 18.08 -1.96 -0.08
C ALA A 71 17.43 -3.32 -0.43
N GLU A 72 16.43 -3.74 0.35
CA GLU A 72 15.61 -4.94 0.09
C GLU A 72 14.80 -4.80 -1.20
N ALA A 73 14.14 -3.65 -1.40
CA ALA A 73 13.38 -3.39 -2.60
C ALA A 73 14.25 -3.38 -3.86
N GLN A 74 15.51 -2.90 -3.78
CA GLN A 74 16.47 -3.02 -4.89
C GLN A 74 16.78 -4.48 -5.27
N GLN A 75 16.59 -5.41 -4.34
CA GLN A 75 16.74 -6.86 -4.56
C GLN A 75 15.42 -7.55 -4.94
N GLY A 76 14.32 -6.81 -5.05
CA GLY A 76 12.99 -7.34 -5.31
C GLY A 76 12.23 -7.80 -4.06
N ILE A 77 12.80 -7.61 -2.87
CA ILE A 77 12.19 -8.06 -1.61
C ILE A 77 11.15 -7.04 -1.16
N THR A 78 9.95 -7.52 -0.87
CA THR A 78 8.89 -6.71 -0.25
C THR A 78 8.29 -7.43 0.94
N HIS A 79 7.83 -6.64 1.90
CA HIS A 79 7.05 -7.10 3.05
C HIS A 79 5.65 -6.53 2.99
N HIS A 80 4.70 -7.35 3.47
CA HIS A 80 3.30 -6.98 3.66
C HIS A 80 2.87 -7.35 5.08
N ASP A 81 2.57 -6.34 5.89
CA ASP A 81 2.00 -6.51 7.22
C ASP A 81 0.51 -6.21 7.17
N TYR A 82 -0.28 -7.27 6.99
CA TYR A 82 -1.74 -7.16 6.89
C TYR A 82 -2.39 -6.56 8.16
N GLY A 83 -1.84 -6.85 9.34
CA GLY A 83 -2.44 -6.46 10.62
C GLY A 83 -2.21 -5.00 11.01
N GLN A 84 -1.21 -4.34 10.42
CA GLN A 84 -0.79 -3.01 10.82
C GLN A 84 -1.87 -1.93 10.59
N GLN A 85 -2.57 -1.95 9.45
CA GLN A 85 -3.51 -0.89 9.08
C GLN A 85 -4.72 -1.41 8.31
N PRO A 86 -5.92 -0.86 8.55
CA PRO A 86 -7.04 -1.09 7.66
C PRO A 86 -6.86 -0.32 6.33
N ALA A 87 -7.37 -0.79 5.20
CA ALA A 87 -8.13 -2.05 5.02
C ALA A 87 -7.25 -3.25 4.69
N TYR A 88 -6.06 -3.02 4.12
CA TYR A 88 -5.24 -4.06 3.50
C TYR A 88 -3.82 -4.14 4.04
N GLY A 89 -3.55 -3.58 5.21
CA GLY A 89 -2.24 -3.60 5.84
C GLY A 89 -1.26 -2.57 5.30
N PHE A 90 0.00 -2.77 5.68
CA PHE A 90 1.12 -1.95 5.27
C PHE A 90 2.01 -2.69 4.27
N TYR A 91 2.26 -2.06 3.13
CA TYR A 91 3.26 -2.55 2.17
C TYR A 91 4.56 -1.79 2.37
N SER A 92 5.67 -2.50 2.53
CA SER A 92 7.01 -1.91 2.65
C SER A 92 7.34 -0.88 1.55
N VAL A 93 6.79 -1.03 0.35
CA VAL A 93 6.93 -0.08 -0.77
C VAL A 93 6.41 1.34 -0.45
N ILE A 94 5.55 1.49 0.57
CA ILE A 94 5.09 2.78 1.07
C ILE A 94 6.28 3.62 1.56
N TYR A 95 7.31 3.04 2.17
CA TYR A 95 8.51 3.80 2.56
C TYR A 95 9.25 4.38 1.35
N LEU A 96 9.31 3.64 0.23
CA LEU A 96 9.90 4.15 -1.00
C LEU A 96 9.06 5.29 -1.56
N ALA A 97 7.73 5.14 -1.55
CA ALA A 97 6.81 6.18 -1.99
C ALA A 97 6.94 7.46 -1.15
N GLU A 98 6.88 7.34 0.18
CA GLU A 98 7.04 8.46 1.12
C GLU A 98 8.38 9.16 0.93
N THR A 99 9.47 8.40 0.80
CA THR A 99 10.81 8.93 0.54
C THR A 99 10.83 9.68 -0.81
N GLN A 100 10.27 9.09 -1.87
CA GLN A 100 10.25 9.70 -3.20
C GLN A 100 9.51 11.05 -3.21
N VAL A 101 8.39 11.17 -2.48
CA VAL A 101 7.55 12.39 -2.51
C VAL A 101 7.85 13.40 -1.41
N CYS A 102 8.59 13.04 -0.35
CA CYS A 102 8.81 13.95 0.77
C CYS A 102 9.59 15.20 0.35
N MET A 103 9.30 16.33 0.99
CA MET A 103 10.08 17.56 0.84
C MET A 103 10.98 17.74 2.05
N PRO A 104 12.32 17.74 1.90
CA PRO A 104 13.23 18.01 3.02
C PRO A 104 12.99 19.41 3.57
N LEU A 105 12.61 19.50 4.85
CA LEU A 105 12.48 20.78 5.57
C LEU A 105 13.78 21.11 6.31
N TRP A 106 14.51 20.09 6.76
CA TRP A 106 15.80 20.19 7.45
C TRP A 106 16.62 18.92 7.21
N ASP A 107 17.70 19.04 6.43
CA ASP A 107 18.59 17.92 6.08
C ASP A 107 20.05 18.39 5.89
N PRO A 108 20.70 18.93 6.94
CA PRO A 108 22.05 19.50 6.83
C PRO A 108 23.12 18.44 6.49
N ALA A 109 22.83 17.17 6.74
CA ALA A 109 23.72 16.05 6.46
C ALA A 109 23.46 15.38 5.10
N GLY A 110 22.43 15.81 4.35
CA GLY A 110 22.09 15.26 3.03
C GLY A 110 21.51 13.84 3.06
N VAL A 111 21.08 13.34 4.23
CA VAL A 111 20.63 11.95 4.41
C VAL A 111 19.34 11.69 3.63
N ILE A 112 18.38 12.62 3.66
CA ILE A 112 17.12 12.48 2.93
C ILE A 112 17.38 12.64 1.43
N ALA A 113 18.25 13.57 1.03
CA ALA A 113 18.65 13.73 -0.36
C ALA A 113 19.22 12.43 -0.95
N ASP A 114 20.10 11.75 -0.21
CA ASP A 114 20.70 10.47 -0.62
C ASP A 114 19.67 9.33 -0.71
N LEU A 115 18.73 9.25 0.24
CA LEU A 115 17.65 8.25 0.19
C LEU A 115 16.72 8.51 -1.00
N LYS A 116 16.40 9.77 -1.30
CA LYS A 116 15.60 10.16 -2.46
C LYS A 116 16.26 9.75 -3.78
N ALA A 117 17.58 9.92 -3.89
CA ALA A 117 18.33 9.50 -5.07
C ALA A 117 18.22 7.99 -5.31
N GLN A 118 18.22 7.18 -4.25
CA GLN A 118 18.10 5.72 -4.34
C GLN A 118 16.72 5.23 -4.80
N VAL A 119 15.67 6.04 -4.62
CA VAL A 119 14.28 5.69 -5.03
C VAL A 119 13.80 6.52 -6.21
N ALA A 120 14.68 7.29 -6.87
CA ALA A 120 14.31 8.14 -7.99
C ALA A 120 13.80 7.33 -9.19
N ALA A 121 14.43 6.19 -9.47
CA ALA A 121 13.99 5.21 -10.45
C ALA A 121 13.34 4.00 -9.75
N TYR A 122 12.28 3.44 -10.36
CA TYR A 122 11.63 2.24 -9.84
C TYR A 122 12.56 1.01 -10.06
N PRO A 123 12.88 0.21 -9.03
CA PRO A 123 13.81 -0.91 -9.18
C PRO A 123 13.25 -1.99 -10.12
N PRO A 124 13.99 -2.42 -11.15
CA PRO A 124 13.49 -3.44 -12.08
C PRO A 124 13.13 -4.77 -11.40
N ARG A 125 13.93 -5.21 -10.42
CA ARG A 125 13.66 -6.43 -9.65
C ARG A 125 12.41 -6.32 -8.77
N LEU A 126 12.16 -5.14 -8.20
CA LEU A 126 10.93 -4.86 -7.46
C LEU A 126 9.72 -5.01 -8.36
N LYS A 127 9.79 -4.45 -9.57
CA LYS A 127 8.70 -4.51 -10.55
C LYS A 127 8.36 -5.95 -10.88
N GLU A 128 9.37 -6.72 -11.30
CA GLU A 128 9.22 -8.13 -11.66
C GLU A 128 8.60 -8.93 -10.51
N GLN A 129 9.18 -8.85 -9.31
CA GLN A 129 8.74 -9.65 -8.17
C GLN A 129 7.32 -9.26 -7.71
N VAL A 130 7.01 -7.97 -7.58
CA VAL A 130 5.67 -7.51 -7.16
C VAL A 130 4.61 -7.94 -8.17
N VAL A 131 4.88 -7.84 -9.47
CA VAL A 131 3.93 -8.27 -10.51
C VAL A 131 3.68 -9.77 -10.41
N VAL A 132 4.74 -10.58 -10.36
CA VAL A 132 4.62 -12.05 -10.28
C VAL A 132 3.88 -12.49 -9.02
N ASP A 133 4.28 -11.99 -7.85
CA ASP A 133 3.67 -12.40 -6.57
C ASP A 133 2.22 -11.96 -6.47
N SER A 134 1.91 -10.75 -6.94
CA SER A 134 0.55 -10.22 -6.90
C SER A 134 -0.38 -10.99 -7.84
N LEU A 135 0.04 -11.26 -9.08
CA LEU A 135 -0.76 -12.00 -10.05
C LEU A 135 -0.95 -13.45 -9.62
N TRP A 136 0.10 -14.07 -9.04
CA TRP A 136 -0.01 -15.41 -8.46
C TRP A 136 -0.96 -15.45 -7.27
N SER A 137 -0.84 -14.50 -6.34
CA SER A 137 -1.71 -14.42 -5.16
C SER A 137 -3.17 -14.18 -5.57
N ALA A 138 -3.42 -13.36 -6.58
CA ALA A 138 -4.74 -13.17 -7.17
C ALA A 138 -5.28 -14.48 -7.77
N GLU A 139 -4.50 -15.15 -8.62
CA GLU A 139 -4.88 -16.42 -9.25
C GLU A 139 -5.21 -17.49 -8.20
N PHE A 140 -4.34 -17.67 -7.21
CA PHE A 140 -4.56 -18.62 -6.13
C PHE A 140 -5.85 -18.31 -5.35
N THR A 141 -6.12 -17.02 -5.10
CA THR A 141 -7.34 -16.57 -4.40
C THR A 141 -8.60 -16.86 -5.23
N LEU A 142 -8.55 -16.72 -6.55
CA LEU A 142 -9.69 -16.97 -7.45
C LEU A 142 -10.14 -18.44 -7.41
N LEU A 143 -9.24 -19.40 -7.18
CA LEU A 143 -9.61 -20.80 -6.98
C LEU A 143 -10.58 -20.97 -5.81
N PHE A 144 -10.27 -20.36 -4.67
CA PHE A 144 -11.13 -20.39 -3.49
C PHE A 144 -12.40 -19.57 -3.69
N ALA A 145 -12.31 -18.41 -4.37
CA ALA A 145 -13.46 -17.58 -4.67
C ALA A 145 -14.55 -18.37 -5.43
N ARG A 146 -14.15 -19.20 -6.40
CA ARG A 146 -15.06 -20.07 -7.17
C ARG A 146 -15.76 -21.08 -6.26
N ASP A 147 -15.03 -21.74 -5.37
CA ASP A 147 -15.58 -22.73 -4.44
C ASP A 147 -16.53 -22.12 -3.41
N TYR A 148 -16.21 -20.94 -2.88
CA TYR A 148 -17.08 -20.22 -1.94
C TYR A 148 -18.33 -19.69 -2.64
N ALA A 149 -18.19 -19.10 -3.82
CA ALA A 149 -19.31 -18.62 -4.62
C ALA A 149 -20.27 -19.76 -4.96
N ALA A 150 -19.74 -20.95 -5.31
CA ALA A 150 -20.55 -22.10 -5.64
C ALA A 150 -21.47 -22.55 -4.49
N LYS A 151 -21.05 -22.31 -3.25
CA LYS A 151 -21.79 -22.62 -2.02
C LYS A 151 -22.70 -21.49 -1.53
N GLY A 152 -22.72 -20.35 -2.22
CA GLY A 152 -23.44 -19.16 -1.78
C GLY A 152 -22.79 -18.44 -0.59
N ASP A 153 -21.52 -18.70 -0.32
CA ASP A 153 -20.80 -18.12 0.83
C ASP A 153 -20.36 -16.69 0.53
N VAL A 154 -21.22 -15.73 0.86
CA VAL A 154 -20.99 -14.30 0.63
C VAL A 154 -19.74 -13.81 1.35
N TYR A 155 -19.56 -14.18 2.62
CA TYR A 155 -18.46 -13.66 3.44
C TYR A 155 -17.09 -14.02 2.83
N ASN A 156 -16.88 -15.30 2.53
CA ASN A 156 -15.61 -15.76 1.99
C ASN A 156 -15.42 -15.36 0.53
N THR A 157 -16.50 -15.31 -0.27
CA THR A 157 -16.41 -14.83 -1.65
C THR A 157 -15.97 -13.36 -1.67
N VAL A 158 -16.64 -12.48 -0.91
CA VAL A 158 -16.31 -11.05 -0.88
C VAL A 158 -14.90 -10.81 -0.34
N GLY A 159 -14.47 -11.56 0.68
CA GLY A 159 -13.09 -11.52 1.16
C GLY A 159 -12.06 -11.90 0.08
N CYS A 160 -12.39 -12.86 -0.78
CA CYS A 160 -11.56 -13.20 -1.93
C CYS A 160 -11.56 -12.08 -2.99
N LEU A 161 -12.72 -11.49 -3.30
CA LEU A 161 -12.82 -10.40 -4.28
C LEU A 161 -11.95 -9.19 -3.87
N THR A 162 -12.01 -8.77 -2.61
CA THR A 162 -11.22 -7.64 -2.11
C THR A 162 -9.73 -7.97 -2.09
N ARG A 163 -9.35 -9.20 -1.71
CA ARG A 163 -7.96 -9.66 -1.79
C ARG A 163 -7.44 -9.65 -3.23
N VAL A 164 -8.21 -10.14 -4.21
CA VAL A 164 -7.83 -10.08 -5.63
C VAL A 164 -7.66 -8.62 -6.07
N ALA A 165 -8.62 -7.75 -5.76
CA ALA A 165 -8.59 -6.33 -6.09
C ALA A 165 -7.31 -5.64 -5.59
N THR A 166 -6.91 -5.92 -4.34
CA THR A 166 -5.70 -5.34 -3.75
C THR A 166 -4.43 -5.87 -4.41
N ASN A 167 -4.35 -7.16 -4.73
CA ASN A 167 -3.20 -7.71 -5.45
C ASN A 167 -3.10 -7.13 -6.87
N LEU A 168 -4.21 -7.04 -7.61
CA LEU A 168 -4.24 -6.37 -8.92
C LEU A 168 -3.80 -4.91 -8.83
N THR A 169 -4.18 -4.21 -7.75
CA THR A 169 -3.73 -2.85 -7.48
C THR A 169 -2.20 -2.80 -7.32
N GLN A 170 -1.60 -3.67 -6.51
CA GLN A 170 -0.14 -3.71 -6.35
C GLN A 170 0.58 -4.00 -7.68
N ALA A 171 0.07 -4.97 -8.46
CA ALA A 171 0.60 -5.29 -9.78
C ALA A 171 0.55 -4.08 -10.74
N LEU A 172 -0.58 -3.37 -10.81
CA LEU A 172 -0.75 -2.21 -11.68
C LEU A 172 0.17 -1.05 -11.28
N PHE A 173 0.38 -0.80 -9.99
CA PHE A 173 1.35 0.19 -9.52
C PHE A 173 2.78 -0.17 -9.96
N ALA A 174 3.18 -1.43 -9.78
CA ALA A 174 4.49 -1.90 -10.21
C ALA A 174 4.67 -1.84 -11.74
N LEU A 175 3.68 -2.26 -12.52
CA LEU A 175 3.71 -2.21 -13.99
C LEU A 175 3.91 -0.79 -14.51
N ASN A 176 3.26 0.18 -13.87
CA ASN A 176 3.38 1.61 -14.22
C ASN A 176 4.57 2.30 -13.52
N GLU A 177 5.42 1.56 -12.82
CA GLU A 177 6.62 2.07 -12.13
C GLU A 177 6.29 3.22 -11.16
N ARG A 178 5.13 3.10 -10.48
CA ARG A 178 4.68 4.01 -9.44
C ARG A 178 4.72 3.27 -8.12
N TYR A 179 5.34 3.86 -7.10
CA TYR A 179 5.26 3.29 -5.76
C TYR A 179 3.85 3.48 -5.19
N PHE A 180 3.29 2.40 -4.67
CA PHE A 180 2.05 2.44 -3.93
C PHE A 180 2.27 3.17 -2.59
N ILE A 181 1.49 4.23 -2.33
CA ILE A 181 1.65 5.06 -1.13
C ILE A 181 0.52 4.88 -0.11
N ARG A 182 -0.70 4.60 -0.57
CA ARG A 182 -1.91 4.43 0.28
C ARG A 182 -3.12 4.02 -0.56
N ASP A 183 -4.13 3.49 0.12
CA ASP A 183 -5.44 3.17 -0.48
C ASP A 183 -6.29 4.41 -0.79
N LYS A 184 -6.07 5.52 -0.07
CA LYS A 184 -6.84 6.75 -0.28
C LYS A 184 -6.64 7.28 -1.70
N GLN A 185 -7.75 7.43 -2.42
CA GLN A 185 -7.80 7.88 -3.82
C GLN A 185 -7.09 6.93 -4.81
N VAL A 186 -6.88 5.67 -4.43
CA VAL A 186 -6.18 4.70 -5.27
C VAL A 186 -6.84 4.50 -6.63
N MET A 187 -8.18 4.49 -6.71
CA MET A 187 -8.90 4.36 -7.98
C MET A 187 -8.66 5.55 -8.91
N ALA A 188 -8.60 6.77 -8.36
CA ALA A 188 -8.25 7.96 -9.13
C ALA A 188 -6.79 7.94 -9.62
N ALA A 189 -5.88 7.39 -8.81
CA ALA A 189 -4.49 7.19 -9.22
C ALA A 189 -4.38 6.15 -10.35
N LEU A 190 -5.06 5.00 -10.21
CA LEU A 190 -5.12 3.95 -11.23
C LEU A 190 -5.70 4.47 -12.55
N ALA A 191 -6.75 5.28 -12.51
CA ALA A 191 -7.37 5.86 -13.70
C ALA A 191 -6.42 6.73 -14.54
N ALA A 192 -5.31 7.19 -13.98
CA ALA A 192 -4.29 7.99 -14.66
C ALA A 192 -3.14 7.15 -15.24
N PHE A 193 -3.15 5.82 -15.06
CA PHE A 193 -2.09 4.93 -15.53
C PHE A 193 -2.17 4.68 -17.03
N ALA A 194 -1.00 4.56 -17.66
CA ALA A 194 -0.89 4.25 -19.09
C ALA A 194 -1.11 2.75 -19.36
N LEU A 195 -0.66 1.89 -18.43
CA LEU A 195 -0.90 0.46 -18.46
C LEU A 195 -2.05 0.11 -17.53
N LEU A 196 -3.26 0.07 -18.09
CA LEU A 196 -4.49 -0.24 -17.37
C LEU A 196 -5.48 -0.91 -18.34
N PRO A 197 -6.17 -1.99 -17.95
CA PRO A 197 -7.22 -2.57 -18.79
C PRO A 197 -8.37 -1.58 -19.06
N ASP A 198 -9.00 -1.73 -20.22
CA ASP A 198 -10.14 -0.90 -20.59
C ASP A 198 -11.28 -1.02 -19.56
N GLY A 199 -11.73 0.14 -19.07
CA GLY A 199 -12.78 0.24 -18.06
C GLY A 199 -12.43 -0.41 -16.72
N TYR A 200 -11.15 -0.64 -16.41
CA TYR A 200 -10.73 -1.36 -15.20
C TYR A 200 -11.39 -0.82 -13.92
N VAL A 201 -11.34 0.50 -13.70
CA VAL A 201 -11.87 1.11 -12.47
C VAL A 201 -13.38 0.88 -12.33
N SER A 202 -14.15 1.16 -13.37
CA SER A 202 -15.62 0.99 -13.33
C SER A 202 -16.03 -0.48 -13.21
N ARG A 203 -15.31 -1.39 -13.88
CA ARG A 203 -15.55 -2.84 -13.78
C ARG A 203 -15.23 -3.36 -12.37
N LEU A 204 -14.12 -2.93 -11.78
CA LEU A 204 -13.74 -3.32 -10.42
C LEU A 204 -14.73 -2.78 -9.39
N GLU A 205 -15.13 -1.52 -9.52
CA GLU A 205 -16.16 -0.93 -8.66
C GLU A 205 -17.50 -1.66 -8.80
N ALA A 206 -17.91 -2.05 -10.01
CA ALA A 206 -19.13 -2.83 -10.22
C ALA A 206 -19.08 -4.20 -9.52
N VAL A 207 -17.95 -4.91 -9.62
CA VAL A 207 -17.70 -6.18 -8.91
C VAL A 207 -17.85 -6.02 -7.40
N LEU A 208 -17.34 -4.92 -6.83
CA LEU A 208 -17.32 -4.70 -5.38
C LEU A 208 -18.60 -4.04 -4.83
N ALA A 209 -19.36 -3.32 -5.66
CA ALA A 209 -20.55 -2.58 -5.23
C ALA A 209 -21.72 -3.50 -4.85
N ASN A 210 -21.91 -4.60 -5.58
CA ASN A 210 -22.91 -5.61 -5.26
C ASN A 210 -22.48 -7.00 -5.73
N PRO A 211 -21.66 -7.71 -4.94
CA PRO A 211 -21.18 -9.05 -5.28
C PRO A 211 -22.28 -10.12 -5.41
N GLY A 212 -23.50 -9.83 -4.93
CA GLY A 212 -24.64 -10.75 -4.97
C GLY A 212 -24.91 -11.48 -3.66
N ALA A 213 -26.13 -12.04 -3.57
CA ALA A 213 -26.64 -12.75 -2.39
C ALA A 213 -27.01 -14.22 -2.67
N THR A 214 -26.80 -14.68 -3.90
CA THR A 214 -27.06 -16.07 -4.33
C THR A 214 -25.81 -16.67 -4.93
N ALA A 215 -25.72 -18.00 -4.96
CA ALA A 215 -24.59 -18.69 -5.57
C ALA A 215 -24.41 -18.33 -7.06
N ASP A 216 -25.51 -18.15 -7.81
CA ASP A 216 -25.44 -17.72 -9.21
C ASP A 216 -24.88 -16.31 -9.37
N ALA A 217 -25.35 -15.36 -8.56
CA ALA A 217 -24.85 -13.99 -8.59
C ALA A 217 -23.37 -13.92 -8.20
N LEU A 218 -22.98 -14.62 -7.12
CA LEU A 218 -21.58 -14.69 -6.68
C LEU A 218 -20.68 -15.34 -7.75
N ARG A 219 -21.14 -16.40 -8.44
CA ARG A 219 -20.40 -17.02 -9.55
C ARG A 219 -20.19 -16.04 -10.69
N ALA A 220 -21.20 -15.24 -11.03
CA ALA A 220 -21.08 -14.20 -12.06
C ALA A 220 -20.03 -13.16 -11.66
N THR A 221 -20.09 -12.63 -10.42
CA THR A 221 -19.10 -11.67 -9.92
C THR A 221 -17.68 -12.24 -9.88
N VAL A 222 -17.51 -13.51 -9.49
CA VAL A 222 -16.20 -14.19 -9.54
C VAL A 222 -15.70 -14.31 -10.98
N ALA A 223 -16.57 -14.60 -11.95
CA ALA A 223 -16.19 -14.62 -13.37
C ALA A 223 -15.76 -13.23 -13.86
N ASP A 224 -16.45 -12.16 -13.45
CA ASP A 224 -16.12 -10.78 -13.84
C ASP A 224 -14.74 -10.34 -13.32
N ILE A 225 -14.41 -10.63 -12.06
CA ILE A 225 -13.07 -10.32 -11.52
C ILE A 225 -11.98 -11.25 -12.09
N THR A 226 -12.33 -12.48 -12.46
CA THR A 226 -11.41 -13.40 -13.15
C THR A 226 -11.04 -12.84 -14.53
N ALA A 227 -12.02 -12.29 -15.25
CA ALA A 227 -11.78 -11.60 -16.52
C ALA A 227 -10.91 -10.34 -16.32
N LEU A 228 -11.15 -9.55 -15.27
CA LEU A 228 -10.27 -8.41 -14.94
C LEU A 228 -8.83 -8.85 -14.65
N TRP A 229 -8.64 -9.92 -13.88
CA TRP A 229 -7.30 -10.47 -13.64
C TRP A 229 -6.63 -10.93 -14.94
N ALA A 230 -7.35 -11.62 -15.82
CA ALA A 230 -6.83 -12.05 -17.11
C ALA A 230 -6.43 -10.86 -18.00
N ASP A 231 -7.21 -9.77 -17.99
CA ASP A 231 -6.88 -8.55 -18.73
C ASP A 231 -5.60 -7.89 -18.19
N VAL A 232 -5.38 -7.91 -16.87
CA VAL A 232 -4.12 -7.43 -16.27
C VAL A 232 -2.95 -8.35 -16.67
N VAL A 233 -3.14 -9.67 -16.66
CA VAL A 233 -2.12 -10.64 -17.11
C VAL A 233 -1.74 -10.41 -18.59
N ALA A 234 -2.69 -9.96 -19.41
CA ALA A 234 -2.47 -9.70 -20.83
C ALA A 234 -1.79 -8.34 -21.13
N LEU A 235 -1.55 -7.49 -20.12
CA LEU A 235 -0.87 -6.21 -20.33
C LEU A 235 0.58 -6.39 -20.81
N PRO A 236 1.10 -5.47 -21.63
CA PRO A 236 2.48 -5.54 -22.08
C PRO A 236 3.44 -5.39 -20.90
N GLY A 237 4.51 -6.20 -20.90
CA GLY A 237 5.52 -6.20 -19.83
C GLY A 237 5.17 -7.09 -18.64
N VAL A 238 4.06 -7.83 -18.68
CA VAL A 238 3.78 -8.91 -17.72
C VAL A 238 4.47 -10.19 -18.19
N ASP A 239 5.41 -10.69 -17.38
CA ASP A 239 6.00 -12.02 -17.52
C ASP A 239 5.46 -12.95 -16.43
N TYR A 240 4.19 -13.28 -16.53
CA TYR A 240 3.50 -14.18 -15.61
C TYR A 240 2.80 -15.30 -16.37
N ALA A 241 3.14 -16.54 -16.03
CA ALA A 241 2.47 -17.73 -16.55
C ALA A 241 1.47 -18.26 -15.51
N PRO A 242 0.15 -18.22 -15.79
CA PRO A 242 -0.88 -18.81 -14.94
C PRO A 242 -0.55 -20.26 -14.57
N ARG A 243 -0.62 -20.57 -13.27
CA ARG A 243 -0.29 -21.91 -12.74
C ARG A 243 -1.52 -22.79 -12.56
N PHE A 244 -2.70 -22.20 -12.51
CA PHE A 244 -3.95 -22.84 -12.17
C PHE A 244 -4.96 -22.65 -13.30
N ARG A 245 -5.98 -23.53 -13.34
CA ARG A 245 -7.12 -23.37 -14.25
C ARG A 245 -8.23 -22.60 -13.53
N VAL A 246 -8.00 -21.30 -13.32
CA VAL A 246 -8.99 -20.36 -12.77
C VAL A 246 -10.05 -19.97 -13.78
#